data_AF-A0A453MP07-F1
#
_entry.id   AF-A0A453MP07-F1
#
_cell.length_a   1.000
_cell.length_b   1.000
_cell.length_c   1.000
_cell.angle_alpha   90.00
_cell.angle_beta   90.00
_cell.angle_gamma   90.00
#
_symmetry.space_group_name_H-M   'P 1'
#
loop_
_entity.id
_entity.type
_entity.pdbx_description
1 polymer ?
#
loop_
_entity_poly.entity_id
_entity_poly.type
_entity_poly.pdbx_seq_one_letter_code
_entity_poly.pdbx_strand_id
1 'polypeptide(L)'
;MRRSMDWSRRTIICHFIVCNPATREWTKLPDSRPYQEHGICEAILVFNPSCSRQFYVLNFKRDPLTSFLSGLEVFSSNLSTWLVYDAWWSSGMSAVIGYRHLFIDGSLYLFSLRRNSRRILVLDGFEAMSSHIPPNRRTIKLPNDPSVESPNGFSVGMYTRGFFGHSLGALHFALPEVDGMGVRSGSGVLMFPGLTSGV
;
A
#
# COMPACT_ATOMS: atom_id res chain seq x y z
N MET A 1 31.84 25.53 23.18
CA MET A 1 30.38 25.43 22.97
C MET A 1 30.10 24.44 21.84
N ARG A 2 29.60 23.24 22.14
CA ARG A 2 29.00 22.38 21.10
C ARG A 2 27.62 22.96 20.82
N ARG A 3 27.38 23.49 19.62
CA ARG A 3 26.01 23.74 19.15
C ARG A 3 25.29 22.40 19.15
N SER A 4 24.29 22.24 20.00
CA SER A 4 23.31 21.16 19.88
C SER A 4 22.66 21.33 18.50
N MET A 5 22.93 20.40 17.58
CA MET A 5 22.23 20.36 16.30
C MET A 5 20.81 19.90 16.58
N ASP A 6 19.83 20.78 16.32
CA ASP A 6 18.42 20.44 16.39
C ASP A 6 18.08 19.57 15.17
N TRP A 7 18.22 18.25 15.33
CA TRP A 7 17.90 17.27 14.30
C TRP A 7 16.40 17.22 13.97
N SER A 8 15.53 17.81 14.79
CA SER A 8 14.06 17.73 14.64
C SER A 8 13.47 18.57 13.49
N ARG A 9 14.30 19.35 12.78
CA ARG A 9 13.85 20.23 11.67
C ARG A 9 14.38 19.85 10.30
N ARG A 10 15.16 18.78 10.20
CA ARG A 10 15.70 18.37 8.90
C ARG A 10 14.59 17.78 8.07
N THR A 11 14.53 18.24 6.82
CA THR A 11 13.57 17.70 5.86
C THR A 11 14.27 17.07 4.66
N ILE A 12 13.66 16.04 4.11
CA ILE A 12 14.09 15.35 2.91
C ILE A 12 13.04 15.57 1.82
N ILE A 13 13.50 15.71 0.58
CA ILE A 13 12.65 15.75 -0.61
C ILE A 13 12.92 14.46 -1.38
N CYS A 14 11.85 13.78 -1.78
CA CYS A 14 11.96 12.57 -2.58
C CYS A 14 11.91 12.94 -4.06
N HIS A 15 12.88 12.43 -4.82
CA HIS A 15 12.92 12.57 -6.28
C HIS A 15 12.50 11.24 -6.91
N PHE A 16 11.41 11.28 -7.68
CA PHE A 16 10.87 10.10 -8.34
C PHE A 16 11.18 10.13 -9.82
N ILE A 17 11.55 8.98 -10.36
CA ILE A 17 11.76 8.76 -11.79
C ILE A 17 10.93 7.55 -12.18
N VAL A 18 10.07 7.72 -13.18
CA VAL A 18 9.24 6.65 -13.73
C VAL A 18 9.82 6.23 -15.07
N CYS A 19 9.94 4.92 -15.28
CA CYS A 19 10.36 4.33 -16.55
C CYS A 19 9.14 3.79 -17.28
N ASN A 20 8.99 4.13 -18.56
CA ASN A 20 8.11 3.41 -19.46
C ASN A 20 8.91 2.27 -20.11
N PRO A 21 8.71 1.00 -19.71
CA PRO A 21 9.51 -0.10 -20.22
C PRO A 21 9.27 -0.38 -21.72
N ALA A 22 8.11 0.01 -22.26
CA ALA A 22 7.79 -0.18 -23.67
C ALA A 22 8.54 0.81 -24.56
N THR A 23 8.66 2.08 -24.15
CA THR A 23 9.36 3.12 -24.91
C THR A 23 10.81 3.34 -24.48
N ARG A 24 11.19 2.79 -23.31
CA ARG A 24 12.49 2.99 -22.63
C ARG A 24 12.76 4.44 -22.23
N GLU A 25 11.71 5.25 -22.16
CA GLU A 25 11.79 6.63 -21.72
C GLU A 25 11.74 6.73 -20.20
N TRP A 26 12.47 7.70 -19.67
CA TRP A 26 12.55 7.98 -18.24
C TRP A 26 12.01 9.39 -18.00
N THR A 27 11.07 9.53 -17.08
CA THR A 27 10.45 10.81 -16.74
C THR A 27 10.70 11.12 -15.28
N LYS A 28 11.39 12.24 -15.03
CA LYS A 28 11.50 12.80 -13.68
C LYS A 28 10.16 13.43 -13.30
N LEU A 29 9.61 13.03 -12.17
CA LEU A 29 8.40 13.64 -11.62
C LEU A 29 8.73 14.95 -10.89
N PRO A 30 7.75 15.84 -10.68
CA PRO A 30 7.91 16.98 -9.79
C PRO A 30 8.39 16.54 -8.41
N ASP A 31 9.16 17.41 -7.76
CA ASP A 31 9.64 17.13 -6.42
C ASP A 31 8.47 16.95 -5.45
N SER A 32 8.58 15.95 -4.56
CA SER A 32 7.58 15.76 -3.50
C SER A 32 7.61 16.94 -2.54
N ARG A 33 6.58 17.08 -1.71
CA ARG A 33 6.70 17.98 -0.55
C ARG A 33 7.84 17.54 0.39
N PRO A 34 8.40 18.46 1.19
CA PRO A 34 9.39 18.12 2.20
C PRO A 34 8.80 17.21 3.29
N TYR A 35 9.53 16.15 3.64
CA TYR A 35 9.24 15.22 4.72
C TYR A 35 10.21 15.42 5.87
N GLN A 36 9.85 15.10 7.11
CA GLN A 36 10.85 15.03 8.18
C GLN A 36 11.89 13.95 7.87
N GLU A 37 13.18 14.20 8.13
CA GLU A 37 14.30 13.34 7.71
C GLU A 37 14.19 11.90 8.22
N HIS A 38 13.53 11.68 9.36
CA HIS A 38 13.29 10.34 9.91
C HIS A 38 12.07 9.63 9.30
N GLY A 39 11.27 10.31 8.48
CA GLY A 39 10.14 9.74 7.78
C GLY A 39 10.60 8.86 6.62
N ILE A 40 10.37 7.56 6.72
CA ILE A 40 10.62 6.65 5.61
C ILE A 40 9.48 6.79 4.60
N CYS A 41 9.83 7.05 3.34
CA CYS A 41 8.88 7.09 2.23
C CYS A 41 8.90 5.76 1.50
N GLU A 42 7.73 5.15 1.30
CA GLU A 42 7.58 3.95 0.48
C GLU A 42 6.66 4.25 -0.70
N ALA A 43 7.18 4.12 -1.91
CA ALA A 43 6.46 4.46 -3.13
C ALA A 43 6.02 3.23 -3.92
N ILE A 44 4.80 3.30 -4.45
CA ILE A 44 4.20 2.27 -5.30
C ILE A 44 3.69 2.96 -6.57
N LEU A 45 4.14 2.47 -7.72
CA LEU A 45 3.58 2.84 -9.02
C LEU A 45 2.37 1.95 -9.31
N VAL A 46 1.23 2.57 -9.61
CA VAL A 46 0.02 1.88 -10.04
C VAL A 46 -0.38 2.35 -11.44
N PHE A 47 -0.69 1.38 -12.30
CA PHE A 47 -1.03 1.62 -13.70
C PHE A 47 -1.98 0.53 -14.18
N ASN A 48 -3.20 0.92 -14.58
CA ASN A 48 -4.18 0.00 -15.15
C ASN A 48 -4.39 0.31 -16.65
N PRO A 49 -3.68 -0.38 -17.55
CA PRO A 49 -3.77 -0.10 -18.98
C PRO A 49 -5.16 -0.37 -19.58
N SER A 50 -5.97 -1.22 -18.94
CA SER A 50 -7.32 -1.54 -19.41
C SER A 50 -8.32 -0.40 -19.18
N CYS A 51 -8.07 0.47 -18.19
CA CYS A 51 -8.96 1.60 -17.87
C CYS A 51 -8.46 2.92 -18.48
N SER A 52 -7.16 3.19 -18.39
CA SER A 52 -6.59 4.48 -18.78
C SER A 52 -5.10 4.39 -19.05
N ARG A 53 -4.58 5.33 -19.84
CA ARG A 53 -3.11 5.54 -19.98
C ARG A 53 -2.51 6.26 -18.76
N GLN A 54 -3.33 6.65 -17.81
CA GLN A 54 -2.91 7.35 -16.60
C GLN A 54 -2.24 6.38 -15.62
N PHE A 55 -1.13 6.82 -15.05
CA PHE A 55 -0.49 6.14 -13.94
C PHE A 55 -0.48 7.05 -12.71
N TYR A 56 -0.35 6.42 -11.55
CA TYR A 56 -0.24 7.13 -10.29
C TYR A 56 0.96 6.60 -9.52
N VAL A 57 1.67 7.50 -8.83
CA VAL A 57 2.72 7.11 -7.87
C VAL A 57 2.21 7.44 -6.48
N LEU A 58 1.90 6.42 -5.71
CA LEU A 58 1.51 6.55 -4.31
C LEU A 58 2.78 6.59 -3.48
N ASN A 59 3.02 7.70 -2.80
CA ASN A 59 4.11 7.88 -1.86
C ASN A 59 3.57 7.88 -0.44
N PHE A 60 3.80 6.79 0.28
CA PHE A 60 3.32 6.60 1.64
C PHE A 60 4.35 7.08 2.64
N LYS A 61 3.90 7.81 3.66
CA LYS A 61 4.73 8.19 4.80
C LYS A 61 4.65 7.16 5.88
N ARG A 62 5.80 6.74 6.41
CA ARG A 62 5.88 5.94 7.63
C ARG A 62 6.17 6.83 8.83
N ASP A 63 5.45 6.58 9.91
CA ASP A 63 5.77 7.10 11.23
C ASP A 63 7.06 6.44 11.76
N PRO A 64 8.09 7.22 12.12
CA PRO A 64 9.39 6.68 12.52
C PRO A 64 9.34 5.85 13.81
N LEU A 65 8.36 6.13 14.69
CA LEU A 65 8.27 5.51 16.01
C LEU A 65 7.44 4.23 15.99
N THR A 66 6.44 4.15 15.11
CA THR A 66 5.46 3.05 15.13
C THR A 66 5.53 2.13 13.90
N SER A 67 6.33 2.49 12.89
CA SER A 67 6.41 1.80 11.59
C SER A 67 5.09 1.74 10.79
N PHE A 68 4.02 2.36 11.30
CA PHE A 68 2.74 2.48 10.61
C PHE A 68 2.78 3.60 9.59
N LEU A 69 1.91 3.48 8.60
CA LEU A 69 1.68 4.56 7.65
C LEU A 69 0.93 5.71 8.31
N SER A 70 1.49 6.91 8.20
CA SER A 70 0.97 8.16 8.77
C SER A 70 0.41 9.13 7.75
N GLY A 71 0.66 8.90 6.46
CA GLY A 71 0.19 9.78 5.40
C GLY A 71 0.31 9.18 4.01
N LEU A 72 -0.35 9.84 3.06
CA LEU A 72 -0.36 9.46 1.65
C LEU A 72 -0.26 10.73 0.80
N GLU A 73 0.70 10.73 -0.11
CA GLU A 73 0.80 11.67 -1.22
C GLU A 73 0.72 10.88 -2.52
N VAL A 74 0.00 11.37 -3.53
CA VAL A 74 -0.18 10.65 -4.80
C VAL A 74 0.12 11.55 -5.98
N PHE A 75 1.08 11.17 -6.80
CA PHE A 75 1.29 11.82 -8.09
C PHE A 75 0.26 11.30 -9.09
N SER A 76 -0.39 12.19 -9.81
CA SER A 76 -1.27 11.87 -10.94
C SER A 76 -0.59 12.27 -12.25
N SER A 77 -0.40 11.31 -13.17
CA SER A 77 0.17 11.62 -14.48
C SER A 77 -0.71 12.54 -15.32
N ASN A 78 -2.02 12.56 -15.07
CA ASN A 78 -2.97 13.43 -15.76
C ASN A 78 -2.86 14.89 -15.31
N LEU A 79 -2.79 15.10 -13.99
CA LEU A 79 -2.69 16.43 -13.41
C LEU A 79 -1.24 16.93 -13.35
N SER A 80 -0.27 16.05 -13.60
CA SER A 80 1.16 16.29 -13.48
C SER A 80 1.55 16.95 -12.15
N THR A 81 0.88 16.55 -11.06
CA THR A 81 1.07 17.12 -9.73
C THR A 81 0.83 16.10 -8.62
N TRP A 82 1.31 16.43 -7.42
CA TRP A 82 1.10 15.66 -6.20
C TRP A 82 -0.18 16.08 -5.49
N LEU A 83 -1.00 15.09 -5.15
CA LEU A 83 -2.23 15.23 -4.37
C LEU A 83 -1.96 14.72 -2.94
N VAL A 84 -2.31 15.53 -1.94
CA VAL A 84 -2.01 15.24 -0.53
C VAL A 84 -3.25 14.74 0.20
N TYR A 85 -3.14 13.56 0.82
CA TYR A 85 -4.26 12.89 1.49
C TYR A 85 -3.93 12.47 2.94
N ASP A 86 -3.07 13.20 3.65
CA ASP A 86 -2.64 12.82 5.01
C ASP A 86 -3.80 12.71 6.02
N ALA A 87 -4.69 13.69 6.06
CA ALA A 87 -5.83 13.67 6.98
C ALA A 87 -6.83 12.55 6.66
N TRP A 88 -7.04 12.29 5.37
CA TRP A 88 -7.84 11.16 4.92
C TRP A 88 -7.19 9.83 5.32
N TRP A 89 -5.87 9.72 5.16
CA TRP A 89 -5.11 8.54 5.53
C TRP A 89 -5.17 8.23 7.03
N SER A 90 -4.93 9.24 7.87
CA SER A 90 -4.83 9.09 9.33
C SER A 90 -6.16 8.78 10.03
N SER A 91 -7.29 8.82 9.32
CA SER A 91 -8.62 8.49 9.86
C SER A 91 -8.80 6.99 10.14
N GLY A 92 -8.27 6.52 11.28
CA GLY A 92 -8.74 5.33 11.98
C GLY A 92 -8.18 3.97 11.55
N MET A 93 -7.14 3.92 10.70
CA MET A 93 -6.50 2.67 10.28
C MET A 93 -4.98 2.75 10.30
N SER A 94 -4.36 1.83 11.03
CA SER A 94 -2.92 1.56 10.96
C SER A 94 -2.67 0.55 9.84
N ALA A 95 -1.90 0.94 8.83
CA ALA A 95 -1.43 0.02 7.79
C ALA A 95 0.09 -0.03 7.81
N VAL A 96 0.64 -1.13 7.31
CA VAL A 96 2.08 -1.34 7.24
C VAL A 96 2.41 -1.73 5.81
N ILE A 97 3.30 -0.96 5.17
CA ILE A 97 3.96 -1.39 3.93
C ILE A 97 5.27 -2.08 4.33
N GLY A 98 5.73 -3.03 3.51
CA GLY A 98 6.86 -3.93 3.83
C GLY A 98 6.54 -5.41 3.54
N TYR A 99 5.27 -5.72 3.32
CA TYR A 99 4.78 -6.98 2.75
C TYR A 99 4.52 -6.83 1.25
N ARG A 100 4.39 -7.95 0.52
CA ARG A 100 4.04 -7.90 -0.91
C ARG A 100 2.72 -7.14 -1.08
N HIS A 101 2.71 -6.16 -1.97
CA HIS A 101 1.52 -5.50 -2.45
C HIS A 101 1.14 -6.09 -3.81
N LEU A 102 -0.14 -6.02 -4.17
CA LEU A 102 -0.62 -6.42 -5.49
C LEU A 102 -1.50 -5.32 -6.05
N PHE A 103 -1.24 -4.90 -7.28
CA PHE A 103 -2.14 -4.02 -8.01
C PHE A 103 -2.79 -4.82 -9.13
N ILE A 104 -4.11 -4.96 -9.10
CA ILE A 104 -4.86 -5.69 -10.11
C ILE A 104 -6.26 -5.10 -10.27
N ASP A 105 -6.69 -5.00 -11.54
CA ASP A 105 -8.02 -4.53 -11.92
C ASP A 105 -8.40 -3.20 -11.24
N GLY A 106 -7.48 -2.22 -11.33
CA GLY A 106 -7.68 -0.89 -10.75
C GLY A 106 -7.63 -0.84 -9.22
N SER A 107 -7.35 -1.96 -8.55
CA SER A 107 -7.36 -2.06 -7.09
C SER A 107 -5.96 -2.41 -6.55
N LEU A 108 -5.49 -1.65 -5.56
CA LEU A 108 -4.27 -1.92 -4.80
C LEU A 108 -4.60 -2.65 -3.50
N TYR A 109 -3.99 -3.82 -3.33
CA TYR A 109 -4.12 -4.68 -2.16
C TYR A 109 -2.86 -4.58 -1.30
N LEU A 110 -3.05 -4.17 -0.05
CA LEU A 110 -2.03 -3.97 0.96
C LEU A 110 -2.38 -4.78 2.22
N PHE A 111 -1.39 -5.12 3.04
CA PHE A 111 -1.66 -5.65 4.37
C PHE A 111 -1.91 -4.52 5.37
N SER A 112 -2.88 -4.72 6.25
CA SER A 112 -3.20 -3.82 7.37
C SER A 112 -3.24 -4.60 8.67
N LEU A 113 -2.73 -3.96 9.73
CA LEU A 113 -2.76 -4.48 11.10
C LEU A 113 -3.65 -3.57 11.92
N ARG A 114 -4.73 -4.12 12.49
CA ARG A 114 -5.62 -3.36 13.38
C ARG A 114 -5.91 -4.18 14.61
N ARG A 115 -5.52 -3.73 15.81
CA ARG A 115 -5.82 -4.41 17.09
C ARG A 115 -5.52 -5.93 17.03
N ASN A 116 -4.31 -6.29 16.61
CA ASN A 116 -3.85 -7.69 16.47
C ASN A 116 -4.60 -8.55 15.44
N SER A 117 -5.41 -7.94 14.56
CA SER A 117 -6.10 -8.59 13.45
C SER A 117 -5.38 -8.31 12.12
N ARG A 118 -5.08 -9.35 11.34
CA ARG A 118 -4.49 -9.20 9.99
C ARG A 118 -5.61 -9.03 8.97
N ARG A 119 -5.60 -7.91 8.25
CA ARG A 119 -6.57 -7.59 7.20
C ARG A 119 -5.88 -7.24 5.90
N ILE A 120 -6.63 -7.34 4.81
CA ILE A 120 -6.24 -6.76 3.53
C ILE A 120 -6.90 -5.39 3.44
N LEU A 121 -6.09 -4.35 3.25
CA LEU A 121 -6.53 -3.01 2.86
C LEU A 121 -6.62 -2.98 1.33
N VAL A 122 -7.78 -2.58 0.82
CA VAL A 122 -8.00 -2.39 -0.61
C VAL A 122 -8.19 -0.90 -0.85
N LEU A 123 -7.39 -0.37 -1.77
CA LEU A 123 -7.54 0.97 -2.32
C LEU A 123 -7.97 0.82 -3.78
N ASP A 124 -9.11 1.40 -4.13
CA ASP A 124 -9.65 1.39 -5.49
C ASP A 124 -10.21 2.79 -5.84
N GLY A 125 -10.78 2.97 -7.01
CA GLY A 125 -11.34 4.27 -7.40
C GLY A 125 -10.30 5.33 -7.79
N PHE A 126 -9.12 4.92 -8.26
CA PHE A 126 -8.05 5.86 -8.66
C PHE A 126 -8.48 6.78 -9.81
N GLU A 127 -9.42 6.35 -10.64
CA GLU A 127 -9.98 7.15 -11.74
C GLU A 127 -10.67 8.44 -11.26
N ALA A 128 -11.24 8.44 -10.04
CA ALA A 128 -11.88 9.63 -9.48
C ALA A 128 -10.87 10.70 -9.01
N MET A 129 -9.57 10.36 -8.94
CA MET A 129 -8.53 11.26 -8.47
C MET A 129 -8.28 12.45 -9.40
N SER A 130 -8.66 12.36 -10.67
CA SER A 130 -8.65 13.54 -11.56
C SER A 130 -9.53 14.67 -11.05
N SER A 131 -10.52 14.36 -10.21
CA SER A 131 -11.42 15.32 -9.57
C SER A 131 -11.02 15.63 -8.13
N HIS A 132 -9.75 15.37 -7.75
CA HIS A 132 -9.21 15.56 -6.40
C HIS A 132 -9.86 14.69 -5.29
N ILE A 133 -10.69 13.72 -5.67
CA ILE A 133 -11.33 12.79 -4.74
C ILE A 133 -10.29 11.72 -4.34
N PRO A 134 -10.09 11.43 -3.04
CA PRO A 134 -9.18 10.36 -2.62
C PRO A 134 -9.66 8.99 -3.14
N PRO A 135 -8.76 8.00 -3.30
CA PRO A 135 -9.18 6.65 -3.62
C PRO A 135 -10.15 6.13 -2.55
N ASN A 136 -11.04 5.23 -2.95
CA ASN A 136 -11.89 4.51 -2.03
C ASN A 136 -11.04 3.58 -1.15
N ARG A 137 -11.49 3.37 0.08
CA ARG A 137 -10.77 2.58 1.08
C ARG A 137 -11.69 1.61 1.78
N ARG A 138 -11.37 0.32 1.71
CA ARG A 138 -12.09 -0.75 2.40
C ARG A 138 -11.13 -1.82 2.94
N THR A 139 -11.62 -2.68 3.82
CA THR A 139 -10.84 -3.81 4.34
C THR A 139 -11.54 -5.14 4.18
N ILE A 140 -10.76 -6.17 3.91
CA ILE A 140 -11.20 -7.56 3.82
C ILE A 140 -10.58 -8.31 5.01
N LYS A 141 -11.43 -9.01 5.76
CA LYS A 141 -10.98 -9.88 6.86
C LYS A 141 -10.40 -11.15 6.26
N LEU A 142 -9.25 -11.58 6.78
CA LEU A 142 -8.69 -12.87 6.40
C LEU A 142 -9.46 -13.99 7.11
N PRO A 143 -9.71 -15.15 6.45
CA PRO A 143 -10.26 -16.34 7.08
C PRO A 143 -9.39 -16.76 8.28
N ASN A 144 -10.05 -17.10 9.39
CA ASN A 144 -9.41 -17.61 10.62
C ASN A 144 -8.31 -16.72 11.21
N ASP A 145 -8.51 -15.39 11.20
CA ASP A 145 -7.64 -14.41 11.88
C ASP A 145 -7.44 -14.83 13.35
N PRO A 146 -6.30 -15.45 13.69
CA PRO A 146 -6.06 -15.92 15.02
C PRO A 146 -5.54 -14.71 15.78
N SER A 147 -6.42 -14.01 16.49
CA SER A 147 -6.01 -13.24 17.66
C SER A 147 -5.56 -14.23 18.76
N VAL A 148 -4.52 -15.02 18.46
CA VAL A 148 -3.88 -15.92 19.41
C VAL A 148 -2.78 -15.09 20.02
N GLU A 149 -3.08 -14.52 21.19
CA GLU A 149 -2.06 -14.24 22.17
C GLU A 149 -1.28 -15.55 22.37
N SER A 150 -0.02 -15.57 21.95
CA SER A 150 0.85 -16.68 22.33
C SER A 150 0.94 -16.68 23.87
N PRO A 151 0.76 -17.82 24.56
CA PRO A 151 0.86 -17.90 26.02
C PRO A 151 2.21 -17.40 26.56
N ASN A 152 3.22 -17.29 25.70
CA ASN A 152 4.59 -16.89 26.04
C ASN A 152 4.93 -15.44 25.65
N GLY A 153 3.95 -14.59 25.30
CA GLY A 153 4.18 -13.16 25.04
C GLY A 153 4.97 -12.83 23.76
N PHE A 154 5.47 -13.83 23.05
CA PHE A 154 6.09 -13.64 21.74
C PHE A 154 5.01 -13.63 20.65
N SER A 155 4.79 -12.44 20.06
CA SER A 155 3.91 -12.25 18.91
C SER A 155 4.38 -13.16 17.76
N VAL A 156 3.65 -14.25 17.52
CA VAL A 156 3.96 -15.15 16.41
C VAL A 156 3.78 -14.39 15.10
N GLY A 157 4.91 -14.10 14.46
CA GLY A 157 5.01 -13.78 13.04
C GLY A 157 4.84 -12.31 12.65
N MET A 158 5.59 -11.36 13.24
CA MET A 158 5.95 -10.14 12.48
C MET A 158 6.76 -10.46 11.20
N TYR A 159 7.22 -11.71 11.03
CA TYR A 159 8.10 -12.16 9.94
C TYR A 159 7.49 -13.19 8.98
N THR A 160 6.27 -13.66 9.22
CA THR A 160 5.60 -14.56 8.28
C THR A 160 5.04 -13.73 7.12
N ARG A 161 5.86 -13.51 6.08
CA ARG A 161 5.47 -12.80 4.87
C ARG A 161 4.39 -13.60 4.14
N GLY A 162 3.16 -13.07 4.14
CA GLY A 162 2.10 -13.56 3.27
C GLY A 162 2.38 -13.20 1.80
N PHE A 163 1.89 -14.02 0.87
CA PHE A 163 2.01 -13.80 -0.56
C PHE A 163 0.62 -13.58 -1.17
N PHE A 164 0.43 -12.47 -1.87
CA PHE A 164 -0.68 -12.31 -2.78
C PHE A 164 -0.33 -12.93 -4.13
N GLY A 165 -1.30 -13.64 -4.72
CA GLY A 165 -1.25 -14.13 -6.08
C GLY A 165 -2.57 -13.81 -6.77
N HIS A 166 -2.56 -13.84 -8.09
CA HIS A 166 -3.78 -13.78 -8.87
C HIS A 166 -3.72 -14.81 -9.99
N SER A 167 -4.79 -15.57 -10.14
CA SER A 167 -4.98 -16.46 -11.29
C SER A 167 -6.47 -16.63 -11.57
N LEU A 168 -6.84 -16.71 -12.85
CA LEU A 168 -8.20 -16.97 -13.32
C LEU A 168 -9.28 -16.03 -12.76
N GLY A 169 -8.96 -14.75 -12.55
CA GLY A 169 -9.92 -13.80 -11.98
C GLY A 169 -10.16 -13.98 -10.49
N ALA A 170 -9.27 -14.69 -9.77
CA ALA A 170 -9.35 -14.86 -8.33
C ALA A 170 -8.09 -14.33 -7.65
N LEU A 171 -8.28 -13.59 -6.56
CA LEU A 171 -7.21 -13.18 -5.65
C LEU A 171 -6.90 -14.34 -4.70
N HIS A 172 -5.66 -14.82 -4.76
CA HIS A 172 -5.15 -15.82 -3.84
C HIS A 172 -4.29 -15.16 -2.78
N PHE A 173 -4.35 -15.67 -1.55
CA PHE A 173 -3.39 -15.30 -0.54
C PHE A 173 -2.85 -16.56 0.14
N ALA A 174 -1.56 -16.56 0.42
CA ALA A 174 -0.89 -17.63 1.17
C ALA A 174 -0.26 -17.04 2.43
N LEU A 175 -0.47 -17.70 3.56
CA LEU A 175 0.13 -17.35 4.84
C LEU A 175 0.94 -18.54 5.35
N PRO A 176 2.19 -18.34 5.83
CA PRO A 176 2.90 -19.39 6.55
C PRO A 176 2.10 -19.82 7.78
N GLU A 177 2.11 -21.11 8.10
CA GLU A 177 1.55 -21.62 9.34
C GLU A 177 2.38 -21.16 10.55
N VAL A 178 1.74 -21.22 11.73
CA VAL A 178 2.27 -20.71 13.01
C VAL A 178 3.60 -21.36 13.39
N ASP A 179 3.85 -22.59 12.93
CA ASP A 179 5.06 -23.39 13.16
C ASP A 179 6.17 -23.18 12.10
N GLY A 180 5.89 -22.42 11.04
CA GLY A 180 6.82 -22.21 9.92
C GLY A 180 7.09 -23.45 9.06
N MET A 181 6.42 -24.57 9.33
CA MET A 181 6.62 -25.86 8.65
C MET A 181 5.63 -26.07 7.50
N GLY A 182 4.56 -25.27 7.44
CA GLY A 182 3.53 -25.32 6.41
C GLY A 182 3.24 -23.98 5.75
N VAL A 183 2.70 -24.02 4.53
CA VAL A 183 2.09 -22.87 3.85
C VAL A 183 0.59 -23.11 3.79
N ARG A 184 -0.19 -22.21 4.37
CA ARG A 184 -1.64 -22.23 4.25
C ARG A 184 -2.06 -21.38 3.06
N SER A 185 -2.61 -22.02 2.05
CA SER A 185 -3.26 -21.36 0.91
C SER A 185 -4.74 -21.12 1.22
N GLY A 186 -5.17 -19.87 1.17
CA GLY A 186 -6.59 -19.50 1.18
C GLY A 186 -7.00 -18.96 -0.19
N SER A 187 -7.96 -19.61 -0.83
CA SER A 187 -8.68 -19.02 -1.96
C SER A 187 -9.85 -18.21 -1.41
N GLY A 188 -9.71 -16.90 -1.35
CA GLY A 188 -10.88 -16.03 -1.23
C GLY A 188 -11.48 -15.91 -2.63
N VAL A 189 -12.54 -16.64 -2.92
CA VAL A 189 -13.34 -16.37 -4.12
C VAL A 189 -14.07 -15.04 -3.88
N LEU A 190 -13.35 -13.94 -4.09
CA LEU A 190 -13.99 -12.66 -4.38
C LEU A 190 -14.49 -12.80 -5.82
N MET A 191 -15.68 -13.36 -5.98
CA MET A 191 -16.38 -13.25 -7.26
C MET A 191 -16.54 -11.76 -7.54
N PHE A 192 -15.83 -11.26 -8.55
CA PHE A 192 -16.05 -9.95 -9.11
C PHE A 192 -17.52 -9.90 -9.58
N PRO A 193 -18.40 -9.08 -8.99
CA PRO A 193 -19.73 -8.89 -9.55
C PRO A 193 -19.55 -8.02 -10.79
N GLY A 194 -19.42 -8.63 -11.97
CA GLY A 194 -19.28 -7.85 -13.21
C GLY A 194 -18.93 -8.62 -14.48
N LEU A 195 -18.40 -9.84 -14.39
CA LEU A 195 -18.18 -10.65 -15.60
C LEU A 195 -19.42 -11.52 -15.86
N THR A 196 -20.48 -10.89 -16.38
CA THR A 196 -21.40 -11.65 -17.23
C THR A 196 -20.70 -11.88 -18.55
N SER A 197 -20.59 -13.16 -18.90
CA SER A 197 -20.03 -13.65 -20.15
C SER A 197 -20.74 -13.02 -21.35
N GLY A 198 -19.99 -12.29 -22.16
CA GLY A 198 -20.40 -11.85 -23.49
C GLY A 198 -19.32 -12.20 -24.49
N VAL A 199 -19.27 -13.48 -24.89
CA VAL A 199 -18.99 -13.95 -26.26
C VAL A 199 -19.78 -15.25 -26.43
#